data_AF-A0A3P7KE46-F1
#
_entry.id   AF-A0A3P7KE46-F1
#
_cell.length_a   1.000
_cell.length_b   1.000
_cell.length_c   1.000
_cell.angle_alpha   90.00
_cell.angle_beta   90.00
_cell.angle_gamma   90.00
#
_symmetry.space_group_name_H-M   'P 1'
#
loop_
_entity.id
_entity.type
_entity.pdbx_description
1 polymer ?
#
loop_
_entity_poly.entity_id
_entity_poly.type
_entity_poly.pdbx_seq_one_letter_code
_entity_poly.pdbx_strand_id
1 'polypeptide(L)'
;MSSTTAAELDVRALEKLKDIYGDLAQVPVPSFGRIKRSGKIIEVTSIWENHALPLKKTTKTQRSSVLEHIGDTKELRLVSTTSLPLTSFEAQAIAYSPSNSMVAQIITIPDGKDKKQYLRVIDQNEHIEVLCSDLSGQKKHGIIFGGGSGLFAGCFFSVNLVE
;
A
#
# COMPACT_ATOMS: atom_id res chain seq x y z
N MET A 1 13.66 16.74 38.05
CA MET A 1 13.52 17.25 36.67
C MET A 1 14.77 16.81 35.91
N SER A 2 14.66 15.80 35.05
CA SER A 2 15.80 15.30 34.27
C SER A 2 16.11 16.31 33.18
N SER A 3 17.32 16.87 33.17
CA SER A 3 17.79 17.76 32.11
C SER A 3 18.07 16.93 30.86
N THR A 4 17.17 16.97 29.88
CA THR A 4 17.42 16.39 28.56
C THR A 4 18.68 17.02 27.98
N THR A 5 19.70 16.22 27.70
CA THR A 5 20.97 16.74 27.18
C THR A 5 20.81 17.17 25.73
N ALA A 6 21.63 18.12 25.25
CA ALA A 6 21.57 18.59 23.86
C ALA A 6 21.68 17.44 22.84
N ALA A 7 22.46 16.40 23.17
CA ALA A 7 22.59 15.19 22.38
C ALA A 7 21.28 14.40 22.24
N GLU A 8 20.46 14.32 23.29
CA GLU A 8 19.15 13.64 23.24
C GLU A 8 18.14 14.42 22.39
N LEU A 9 18.22 15.75 22.38
CA LEU A 9 17.41 16.59 21.49
C LEU A 9 17.81 16.42 20.03
N ASP A 10 19.11 16.36 19.74
CA ASP A 10 19.63 16.17 18.39
C ASP A 10 19.27 14.78 17.83
N VAL A 11 19.37 13.72 18.65
CA VAL A 11 18.95 12.37 18.26
C VAL A 11 17.46 12.33 17.93
N ARG A 12 16.61 12.92 18.79
CA ARG A 12 15.15 12.99 18.53
C ARG A 12 14.81 13.79 17.28
N ALA A 13 15.54 14.87 17.01
CA ALA A 13 15.35 15.66 15.80
C ALA A 13 15.73 14.84 14.55
N LEU A 14 16.80 14.06 14.62
CA LEU A 14 17.23 13.18 13.53
C LEU A 14 16.25 12.03 13.27
N GLU A 15 15.70 11.43 14.33
CA GLU A 15 14.63 10.42 14.22
C GLU A 15 13.39 11.00 13.52
N LYS A 16 12.93 12.18 13.95
CA LYS A 16 11.81 12.85 13.29
C LYS A 16 12.09 13.18 11.82
N LEU A 17 13.30 13.63 11.49
CA LEU A 17 13.66 13.94 10.11
C LEU A 17 13.66 12.67 9.24
N LYS A 18 14.17 11.56 9.77
CA LYS A 18 14.13 10.25 9.12
C LYS A 18 12.69 9.81 8.87
N ASP A 19 11.81 9.95 9.86
CA ASP A 19 10.40 9.55 9.74
C ASP A 19 9.68 10.41 8.68
N ILE A 20 9.86 11.73 8.70
CA ILE A 20 9.30 12.65 7.69
C ILE A 20 9.80 12.29 6.28
N TYR A 21 11.08 11.95 6.12
CA TYR A 21 11.62 11.54 4.83
C TYR A 21 11.02 10.20 4.37
N GLY A 22 10.79 9.28 5.31
CA GLY A 22 10.08 8.02 5.06
C GLY A 22 8.66 8.25 4.57
N ASP A 23 7.91 9.14 5.23
CA ASP A 23 6.55 9.51 4.86
C ASP A 23 6.49 10.18 3.48
N LEU A 24 7.41 11.11 3.22
CA LEU A 24 7.47 11.83 1.95
C LEU A 24 7.81 10.92 0.77
N ALA A 25 8.69 9.93 0.99
CA ALA A 25 9.05 8.95 -0.03
C ALA A 25 7.89 7.99 -0.39
N GLN A 26 6.90 7.86 0.48
CA GLN A 26 5.71 7.02 0.26
C GLN A 26 4.54 7.77 -0.38
N VAL A 27 4.67 9.09 -0.59
CA VAL A 27 3.61 9.88 -1.26
C VAL A 27 3.46 9.40 -2.70
N PRO A 28 2.28 8.85 -3.08
CA PRO A 28 2.07 8.35 -4.42
C PRO A 28 1.97 9.51 -5.42
N VAL A 29 2.58 9.33 -6.59
CA VAL A 29 2.58 10.32 -7.68
C VAL A 29 1.55 9.90 -8.74
N PRO A 30 0.63 10.78 -9.15
CA PRO A 30 -0.32 10.46 -10.22
C PRO A 30 0.42 10.40 -11.57
N SER A 31 0.26 9.30 -12.30
CA SER A 31 0.91 9.09 -13.61
C SER A 31 -0.06 9.22 -14.79
N PHE A 32 -1.29 8.74 -14.62
CA PHE A 32 -2.30 8.73 -15.67
C PHE A 32 -3.69 8.93 -15.09
N GLY A 33 -4.58 9.56 -15.85
CA GLY A 33 -5.97 9.77 -15.48
C GLY A 33 -6.86 9.67 -16.71
N ARG A 34 -8.01 9.02 -16.55
CA ARG A 34 -9.08 8.97 -17.54
C ARG A 34 -10.39 9.29 -16.86
N ILE A 35 -11.10 10.25 -17.42
CA ILE A 35 -12.45 10.61 -17.01
C ILE A 35 -13.41 10.14 -18.09
N LYS A 36 -14.41 9.37 -17.71
CA LYS A 36 -15.53 8.98 -18.55
C LYS A 36 -16.81 9.50 -17.94
N ARG A 37 -17.69 10.02 -18.78
CA ARG A 37 -19.03 10.43 -18.35
C ARG A 37 -20.06 9.60 -19.09
N SER A 38 -20.97 9.00 -18.34
CA SER A 38 -22.13 8.28 -18.86
C SER A 38 -23.39 8.80 -18.16
N GLY A 39 -24.09 9.72 -18.82
CA GLY A 39 -25.27 10.39 -18.26
C GLY A 39 -24.96 11.17 -16.98
N LYS A 40 -25.58 10.75 -15.87
CA LYS A 40 -25.42 11.33 -14.52
C LYS A 40 -24.20 10.81 -13.76
N ILE A 41 -23.57 9.75 -14.27
CA ILE A 41 -22.44 9.09 -13.62
C ILE A 41 -21.14 9.54 -14.29
N ILE A 42 -20.16 9.92 -13.48
CA ILE A 42 -18.80 10.22 -13.90
C ILE A 42 -17.87 9.19 -13.28
N GLU A 43 -17.17 8.44 -14.12
CA GLU A 43 -16.14 7.51 -13.71
C GLU A 43 -14.78 8.17 -13.89
N VAL A 44 -14.01 8.24 -12.81
CA VAL A 44 -12.66 8.77 -12.78
C VAL A 44 -11.71 7.64 -12.46
N THR A 45 -10.97 7.19 -13.46
CA THR A 45 -9.89 6.21 -13.29
C THR A 45 -8.57 6.94 -13.23
N SER A 46 -7.79 6.73 -12.18
CA SER A 46 -6.45 7.30 -12.00
C SER A 46 -5.44 6.21 -11.71
N ILE A 47 -4.22 6.37 -12.20
CA ILE A 47 -3.09 5.47 -11.92
C ILE A 47 -2.09 6.25 -11.09
N TRP A 48 -1.76 5.68 -9.94
CA TRP A 48 -0.85 6.25 -8.96
C TRP A 48 0.39 5.37 -8.88
N GLU A 49 1.56 5.98 -8.95
CA GLU A 49 2.85 5.34 -8.81
C GLU A 49 3.35 5.54 -7.38
N ASN A 50 3.72 4.44 -6.72
CA ASN A 50 4.28 4.48 -5.38
C ASN A 50 5.68 3.84 -5.39
N HIS A 51 6.65 4.58 -4.86
CA HIS A 51 7.99 4.10 -4.61
C HIS A 51 8.02 3.29 -3.32
N ALA A 52 7.68 2.00 -3.40
CA ALA A 52 7.86 1.09 -2.27
C ALA A 52 9.37 0.91 -2.02
N LEU A 53 9.91 1.65 -1.05
CA LEU A 53 11.33 1.70 -0.70
C LEU A 53 11.98 0.32 -0.54
N PRO A 54 11.35 -0.69 0.10
CA PRO A 54 11.95 -2.01 0.27
C PRO A 54 12.06 -2.81 -1.03
N LEU A 55 11.14 -2.58 -1.98
CA LEU A 55 11.11 -3.28 -3.28
C LEU A 55 12.13 -2.71 -4.27
N LYS A 56 12.64 -1.49 -4.05
CA LYS A 56 13.45 -0.72 -5.02
C LYS A 56 12.83 -0.64 -6.42
N LYS A 57 11.52 -0.88 -6.54
CA LYS A 57 10.74 -0.87 -7.77
C LYS A 57 9.49 -0.03 -7.57
N THR A 58 9.08 0.67 -8.63
CA THR A 58 7.83 1.42 -8.63
C THR A 58 6.65 0.45 -8.72
N THR A 59 5.72 0.58 -7.79
CA THR A 59 4.43 -0.12 -7.83
C THR A 59 3.37 0.82 -8.40
N LYS A 60 2.42 0.27 -9.16
CA LYS A 60 1.32 1.06 -9.72
C LYS A 60 0.00 0.60 -9.09
N THR A 61 -0.81 1.55 -8.69
CA THR A 61 -2.15 1.33 -8.16
C THR A 61 -3.15 2.07 -9.04
N GLN A 62 -4.17 1.38 -9.51
CA GLN A 62 -5.30 1.98 -10.21
C GLN A 62 -6.40 2.29 -9.21
N ARG A 63 -6.84 3.54 -9.14
CA ARG A 63 -7.98 4.00 -8.34
C ARG A 63 -9.13 4.38 -9.27
N SER A 64 -10.26 3.71 -9.14
CA SER A 64 -11.50 4.03 -9.85
C SER A 64 -12.52 4.64 -8.90
N SER A 65 -12.86 5.90 -9.13
CA SER A 65 -13.85 6.64 -8.36
C SER A 65 -15.09 6.88 -9.21
N VAL A 66 -16.26 6.56 -8.65
CA VAL A 66 -17.56 6.79 -9.29
C VAL A 66 -18.22 7.96 -8.60
N LEU A 67 -18.51 9.00 -9.36
CA LEU A 67 -19.19 10.21 -8.94
C LEU A 67 -20.58 10.26 -9.58
N GLU A 68 -21.55 10.79 -8.86
CA GLU A 68 -22.91 11.03 -9.34
C GLU A 68 -23.24 12.51 -9.25
N HIS A 69 -23.91 13.03 -10.27
CA HIS A 69 -24.53 14.35 -10.21
C HIS A 69 -25.82 14.32 -9.37
N ILE A 70 -25.86 15.11 -8.30
CA ILE A 70 -27.08 15.31 -7.52
C ILE A 70 -27.97 16.33 -8.26
N GLY A 71 -29.12 15.88 -8.77
CA GLY A 71 -30.18 16.77 -9.29
C GLY A 71 -29.74 17.71 -10.42
N ASP A 72 -30.37 18.88 -10.49
CA ASP A 72 -30.04 19.99 -11.42
C ASP A 72 -28.95 20.91 -10.86
N THR A 73 -28.45 20.66 -9.65
CA THR A 73 -27.30 21.37 -9.09
C THR A 73 -26.01 20.83 -9.70
N LYS A 74 -25.03 21.72 -9.93
CA LYS A 74 -23.70 21.35 -10.46
C LYS A 74 -22.83 20.54 -9.46
N GLU A 75 -23.44 20.00 -8.41
CA GLU A 75 -22.75 19.30 -7.33
C GLU A 75 -22.47 17.85 -7.71
N LEU A 76 -21.31 17.35 -7.26
CA LEU A 76 -20.84 15.99 -7.49
C LEU A 76 -20.75 15.25 -6.15
N ARG A 77 -21.38 14.08 -6.08
CA ARG A 77 -21.31 13.18 -4.93
C ARG A 77 -20.42 12.00 -5.24
N LEU A 78 -19.48 11.69 -4.35
CA LEU A 78 -18.72 10.45 -4.43
C LEU A 78 -19.61 9.28 -4.01
N VAL A 79 -19.85 8.35 -4.93
CA VAL A 79 -20.63 7.13 -4.71
C VAL A 79 -19.73 6.03 -4.17
N SER A 80 -18.59 5.82 -4.84
CA SER A 80 -17.62 4.81 -4.42
C SER A 80 -16.22 5.15 -4.90
N THR A 81 -15.23 4.64 -4.19
CA THR A 81 -13.85 4.58 -4.63
C THR A 81 -13.36 3.16 -4.45
N THR A 82 -12.74 2.61 -5.48
CA THR A 82 -12.12 1.30 -5.45
C THR A 82 -10.66 1.45 -5.87
N SER A 83 -9.76 0.81 -5.13
CA SER A 83 -8.32 0.81 -5.44
C SER A 83 -7.85 -0.61 -5.68
N LEU A 84 -7.18 -0.80 -6.82
CA LEU A 84 -6.70 -2.09 -7.30
C LEU A 84 -5.21 -1.98 -7.62
N PRO A 85 -4.39 -2.96 -7.22
CA PRO A 85 -3.00 -3.03 -7.67
C PRO A 85 -2.97 -3.24 -9.19
N LEU A 86 -2.27 -2.37 -9.92
CA LEU A 86 -2.12 -2.46 -11.38
C LEU A 86 -0.84 -3.19 -11.79
N THR A 87 0.21 -3.12 -10.98
CA THR A 87 1.42 -3.92 -11.19
C THR A 87 1.16 -5.37 -10.81
N SER A 88 0.84 -6.20 -11.80
CA SER A 88 0.90 -7.66 -11.68
C SER A 88 2.36 -8.10 -11.75
N PHE A 89 2.94 -8.45 -10.61
CA PHE A 89 4.15 -9.29 -10.64
C PHE A 89 3.71 -10.72 -10.99
N GLU A 90 4.51 -11.46 -11.77
CA GLU A 90 4.17 -12.83 -12.24
C GLU A 90 3.77 -13.77 -11.10
N ALA A 91 4.27 -13.55 -9.88
CA ALA A 91 3.94 -14.31 -8.69
C ALA A 91 3.52 -13.37 -7.55
N GLN A 92 2.25 -12.97 -7.56
CA GLN A 92 1.62 -12.19 -6.50
C GLN A 92 0.45 -12.97 -5.88
N ALA A 93 0.41 -13.04 -4.55
CA ALA A 93 -0.75 -13.52 -3.81
C ALA A 93 -1.38 -12.36 -3.05
N ILE A 94 -2.69 -12.25 -3.08
CA ILE A 94 -3.45 -11.16 -2.46
C ILE A 94 -4.46 -11.75 -1.48
N ALA A 95 -4.49 -11.21 -0.27
CA ALA A 95 -5.47 -11.54 0.76
C ALA A 95 -6.15 -10.28 1.26
N TYR A 96 -7.47 -10.36 1.45
CA TYR A 96 -8.30 -9.25 1.90
C TYR A 96 -8.74 -9.48 3.34
N SER A 97 -8.74 -8.43 4.16
CA SER A 97 -9.30 -8.51 5.51
C SER A 97 -10.81 -8.80 5.43
N PRO A 98 -11.42 -9.40 6.47
CA PRO A 98 -12.87 -9.65 6.48
C PRO A 98 -13.72 -8.38 6.30
N SER A 99 -13.23 -7.25 6.79
CA SER A 99 -13.81 -5.91 6.61
C SER A 99 -13.55 -5.29 5.24
N ASN A 100 -12.72 -5.91 4.41
CA ASN A 100 -12.18 -5.38 3.16
C ASN A 100 -11.43 -4.05 3.30
N SER A 101 -11.12 -3.62 4.53
CA SER A 101 -10.39 -2.38 4.80
C SER A 101 -8.88 -2.50 4.56
N MET A 102 -8.33 -3.71 4.60
CA MET A 102 -6.89 -3.94 4.42
C MET A 102 -6.64 -5.03 3.38
N VAL A 103 -5.55 -4.86 2.63
CA VAL A 103 -5.06 -5.83 1.65
C VAL A 103 -3.64 -6.18 1.96
N ALA A 104 -3.38 -7.47 2.18
CA ALA A 104 -2.04 -8.02 2.23
C ALA A 104 -1.68 -8.60 0.86
N GLN A 105 -0.46 -8.33 0.42
CA GLN A 105 0.09 -8.79 -0.84
C GLN A 105 1.46 -9.41 -0.58
N ILE A 106 1.64 -10.65 -1.02
CA ILE A 106 2.96 -11.27 -1.10
C ILE A 106 3.43 -11.14 -2.55
N ILE A 107 4.54 -10.44 -2.74
CA ILE A 107 5.13 -10.18 -4.05
C ILE A 107 6.41 -10.99 -4.15
N THR A 108 6.48 -11.91 -5.11
CA THR A 108 7.71 -12.65 -5.42
C THR A 108 8.33 -12.10 -6.69
N ILE A 109 9.57 -11.63 -6.59
CA ILE A 109 10.34 -11.10 -7.70
C ILE A 109 11.49 -12.07 -8.00
N PRO A 110 11.58 -12.61 -9.23
CA PRO A 110 12.77 -13.33 -9.64
C PRO A 110 13.95 -12.36 -9.75
N ASP A 111 15.05 -12.67 -9.05
CA ASP A 111 16.31 -11.92 -9.06
C ASP A 111 17.44 -12.87 -9.48
N GLY A 112 17.52 -13.15 -10.78
CA GLY A 112 18.44 -14.13 -11.34
C GLY A 112 18.06 -15.56 -10.95
N LYS A 113 18.94 -16.26 -10.22
CA LYS A 113 18.70 -17.63 -9.73
C LYS A 113 17.90 -17.68 -8.42
N ASP A 114 17.85 -16.57 -7.69
CA ASP A 114 17.17 -16.46 -6.40
C ASP A 114 15.81 -15.78 -6.57
N LYS A 115 14.87 -16.12 -5.68
CA LYS A 115 13.56 -15.48 -5.61
C LYS A 115 13.49 -14.65 -4.33
N LYS A 116 13.27 -13.35 -4.48
CA LYS A 116 13.03 -12.45 -3.34
C LYS A 116 11.54 -12.31 -3.11
N GLN A 117 11.14 -12.34 -1.86
CA GLN A 117 9.74 -12.19 -1.46
C GLN A 117 9.57 -10.96 -0.60
N TYR A 118 8.48 -10.24 -0.82
CA TYR A 118 8.12 -9.04 -0.09
C TYR A 118 6.69 -9.17 0.41
N LEU A 119 6.46 -8.77 1.66
CA LEU A 119 5.13 -8.56 2.21
C LEU A 119 4.78 -7.10 2.10
N ARG A 120 3.62 -6.80 1.53
CA ARG A 120 3.07 -5.45 1.44
C ARG A 120 1.66 -5.43 2.01
N VAL A 121 1.35 -4.46 2.85
CA VAL A 121 0.01 -4.24 3.42
C VAL A 121 -0.45 -2.84 3.05
N ILE A 122 -1.66 -2.76 2.50
CA ILE A 122 -2.27 -1.51 2.03
C ILE A 122 -3.58 -1.32 2.77
N ASP A 123 -3.81 -0.11 3.30
CA ASP A 123 -5.12 0.31 3.79
C ASP A 123 -5.96 0.77 2.59
N GLN A 124 -7.13 0.15 2.37
CA GLN A 124 -8.03 0.51 1.29
C GLN A 124 -8.80 1.80 1.54
N ASN A 125 -9.01 2.22 2.78
CA ASN A 125 -9.76 3.43 3.11
C ASN A 125 -8.92 4.67 2.83
N GLU A 126 -7.68 4.66 3.31
CA GLU A 126 -6.75 5.78 3.16
C GLU A 126 -5.93 5.68 1.87
N HIS A 127 -5.92 4.50 1.22
CA HIS A 127 -5.12 4.20 0.04
C HIS A 127 -3.61 4.37 0.26
N ILE A 128 -3.15 4.14 1.49
CA ILE A 128 -1.75 4.23 1.89
C ILE A 128 -1.14 2.84 2.09
N GLU A 129 0.18 2.76 1.91
CA GLU A 129 0.96 1.59 2.29
C GLU A 129 1.23 1.63 3.79
N VAL A 130 0.77 0.63 4.53
CA VAL A 130 0.97 0.54 5.99
C VAL A 130 2.29 -0.18 6.29
N LEU A 131 2.62 -1.19 5.49
CA LEU A 131 3.81 -2.00 5.69
C LEU A 131 4.36 -2.47 4.34
N CYS A 132 5.67 -2.37 4.17
CA CYS A 132 6.39 -3.14 3.18
C CYS A 132 7.66 -3.73 3.81
N SER A 133 7.86 -5.04 3.68
CA SER A 133 8.96 -5.75 4.33
C SER A 133 9.54 -6.82 3.43
N ASP A 134 10.87 -6.94 3.44
CA ASP A 134 11.60 -7.98 2.74
C ASP A 134 11.57 -9.29 3.55
N LEU A 135 11.01 -10.33 2.97
CA LEU A 135 10.91 -11.67 3.55
C LEU A 135 12.06 -12.60 3.14
N SER A 136 12.93 -12.17 2.22
CA SER A 136 14.02 -12.97 1.67
C SER A 136 15.07 -13.38 2.72
N GLY A 137 15.09 -12.68 3.87
CA GLY A 137 15.95 -13.01 5.01
C GLY A 137 15.46 -14.18 5.87
N GLN A 138 14.20 -14.62 5.73
CA GLN A 138 13.62 -15.67 6.57
C GLN A 138 13.99 -17.09 6.09
N LYS A 139 15.30 -17.41 6.11
CA LYS A 139 15.85 -18.70 5.64
C LYS A 139 15.24 -19.94 6.32
N LYS A 140 14.63 -19.81 7.50
CA LYS A 140 14.08 -20.94 8.28
C LYS A 140 12.74 -21.45 7.75
N HIS A 141 11.98 -20.65 7.00
CA HIS A 141 10.61 -20.98 6.60
C HIS A 141 10.42 -21.26 5.10
N GLY A 142 11.48 -21.13 4.30
CA GLY A 142 11.42 -21.33 2.85
C GLY A 142 10.58 -20.26 2.15
N ILE A 143 10.20 -20.53 0.91
CA ILE A 143 9.35 -19.64 0.10
C ILE A 143 7.91 -19.74 0.62
N ILE A 144 7.29 -18.60 0.91
CA ILE A 144 5.87 -18.55 1.29
C ILE A 144 5.04 -18.69 0.02
N PHE A 145 4.31 -19.79 -0.08
CA PHE A 145 3.31 -19.99 -1.13
C PHE A 145 1.98 -19.42 -0.63
N GLY A 146 1.47 -18.40 -1.32
CA GLY A 146 0.11 -17.91 -1.08
C GLY A 146 -0.89 -18.98 -1.51
N GLY A 147 -1.51 -19.66 -0.54
CA GLY A 147 -2.72 -20.44 -0.79
C GLY A 147 -3.81 -19.50 -1.30
N GLY A 148 -4.29 -19.72 -2.51
CA GLY A 148 -5.18 -18.79 -3.20
C GLY A 148 -6.39 -18.35 -2.37
N SER A 149 -6.87 -17.12 -2.62
CA SER A 149 -8.18 -16.58 -2.20
C SER A 149 -8.67 -17.00 -0.79
N GLY A 150 -7.77 -17.15 0.18
CA GLY A 150 -8.13 -17.40 1.57
C GLY A 150 -8.34 -16.10 2.31
N LEU A 151 -9.40 -16.03 3.13
CA LEU A 151 -9.51 -15.07 4.23
C LEU A 151 -8.24 -15.13 5.08
N PHE A 152 -7.91 -14.05 5.80
CA PHE A 152 -6.78 -13.86 6.73
C PHE A 152 -6.52 -14.97 7.78
N ALA A 153 -7.18 -16.13 7.70
CA ALA A 153 -7.07 -17.27 8.60
C ALA A 153 -5.74 -18.06 8.50
N GLY A 154 -4.92 -17.84 7.46
CA GLY A 154 -3.67 -18.59 7.26
C GLY A 154 -2.38 -17.89 7.66
N CYS A 155 -2.41 -16.58 7.89
CA CYS A 155 -1.21 -15.79 8.19
C CYS A 155 -1.33 -15.18 9.59
N PHE A 156 -1.07 -15.97 10.62
CA PHE A 156 -0.73 -15.43 11.94
C PHE A 156 0.66 -14.79 11.86
N PHE A 157 0.73 -13.55 11.40
CA PHE A 157 1.88 -12.70 11.68
C PHE A 157 1.68 -12.15 13.10
N SER A 158 2.40 -12.73 14.06
CA SER A 158 2.60 -12.11 15.37
C SER A 158 3.45 -10.87 15.17
N VAL A 159 2.83 -9.75 14.79
CA VAL A 159 3.47 -8.44 14.89
C VAL A 159 3.32 -8.04 16.35
N ASN A 160 4.40 -8.17 17.12
CA ASN A 160 4.52 -7.47 18.39
C ASN A 160 4.51 -5.96 18.07
N LEU A 161 3.31 -5.38 18.04
CA LEU A 161 3.12 -3.97 18.31
C LEU A 161 3.48 -3.77 19.78
N VAL A 162 4.74 -3.42 20.01
CA VAL A 162 5.16 -2.87 21.30
C VAL A 162 4.57 -1.46 21.39
N GLU A 163 3.90 -1.20 22.51
CA GLU A 163 3.27 0.07 22.92
C GLU A 163 4.14 1.32 22.71
#